data_AF-A0A938QPQ1-F1
#
_entry.id   AF-A0A938QPQ1-F1
#
_cell.length_a   1.000
_cell.length_b   1.000
_cell.length_c   1.000
_cell.angle_alpha   90.00
_cell.angle_beta   90.00
_cell.angle_gamma   90.00
#
_symmetry.space_group_name_H-M   'P 1'
#
loop_
_entity.id
_entity.type
_entity.pdbx_description
1 polymer ?
#
loop_
_entity_poly.entity_id
_entity_poly.type
_entity_poly.pdbx_seq_one_letter_code
_entity_poly.pdbx_strand_id
1 'polypeptide(L)'
;MLVVAVAAWLSAACTGSACPNPCRECTWQPVQGQNPSLAEWRTLFVDLAERRVTPDLPAINPVEVGPGRTRREAPFPCHLLPAIAMAESAIAQFCDNEITVISFDCGFGVMQVTSGAAGYPGIEARADINVAAGADILATKWNSDSSFGGRFGDSDPVILESWYFATWAYNGFVYRNNPNNPDFPANRPPFHSPGSLSRGSYPYQEIVWGYLGYPLTKGGEPFQTGVEVSYPTNVPDRGGLFSVDLALPEPSHPDPCSEDCPPSGCPPADRRTLLLDDADAGFTVTGAETGAETSTVTTHAEGGFRDGFRSAPPSRPATVVARWVGTAPATGVFDFAGFVPLDPASNEGVVVTVGARGEAARFVLDQGVSGGVFAPLGTVKLQEGARVVVIVDNDADDQELSRAIGLDAFRLTWRGDGAVAAGGACTTSVECAGAAVCDGGVCAAGCEVAGCAGAAVCDVDTGVCAPVTGEGEGEGEGEGEGEGEGEGEGDAAPRVFARSVDEGCSGAGDAGEGAALVVAAAALGCRRRQRR
;
A
#
# COMPACT_ATOMS: atom_id res chain seq x y z
N MET A 1 24.92 69.03 5.40
CA MET A 1 25.52 67.90 6.14
C MET A 1 24.65 67.63 7.36
N LEU A 2 23.71 66.69 7.25
CA LEU A 2 23.09 66.03 8.40
C LEU A 2 22.48 64.73 7.88
N VAL A 3 23.17 63.63 8.16
CA VAL A 3 22.64 62.27 7.99
C VAL A 3 22.10 61.87 9.36
N VAL A 4 20.79 61.69 9.47
CA VAL A 4 20.19 60.90 10.54
C VAL A 4 19.24 59.94 9.85
N ALA A 5 19.72 58.70 9.72
CA ALA A 5 18.95 57.58 9.21
C ALA A 5 17.80 57.27 10.18
N VAL A 6 16.58 57.29 9.67
CA VAL A 6 15.42 56.78 10.38
C VAL A 6 15.52 55.26 10.35
N ALA A 7 15.79 54.67 11.51
CA ALA A 7 15.59 53.25 11.75
C ALA A 7 14.08 52.96 11.69
N ALA A 8 13.60 52.59 10.51
CA ALA A 8 12.29 51.99 10.37
C ALA A 8 12.38 50.57 10.93
N TRP A 9 11.93 50.40 12.17
CA TRP A 9 11.57 49.10 12.71
C TRP A 9 10.44 48.54 11.83
N LEU A 10 10.79 47.61 10.95
CA LEU A 10 9.82 46.74 10.31
C LEU A 10 9.27 45.80 11.39
N SER A 11 8.17 46.22 12.01
CA SER A 11 7.23 45.30 12.65
C SER A 11 6.63 44.43 11.53
N ALA A 12 7.36 43.40 11.10
CA ALA A 12 6.85 42.44 10.13
C ALA A 12 5.71 41.67 10.81
N ALA A 13 4.47 42.00 10.43
CA ALA A 13 3.32 41.18 10.76
C ALA A 13 3.58 39.76 10.23
N CYS A 14 3.71 38.81 11.15
CA CYS A 14 3.98 37.41 10.86
C CYS A 14 2.73 36.77 10.25
N THR A 15 2.57 36.83 8.92
CA THR A 15 1.41 36.21 8.23
C THR A 15 1.77 35.58 6.89
N GLY A 16 3.02 35.14 6.67
CA GLY A 16 3.47 34.61 5.38
C GLY A 16 3.88 33.15 5.41
N SER A 17 3.58 32.42 4.33
CA SER A 17 4.20 31.14 3.93
C SER A 17 5.62 31.34 3.37
N ALA A 18 6.35 32.36 3.84
CA ALA A 18 7.64 32.74 3.29
C ALA A 18 8.74 31.73 3.68
N CYS A 19 9.80 31.67 2.88
CA CYS A 19 10.97 30.86 3.18
C CYS A 19 12.20 31.78 3.12
N PRO A 20 12.93 32.00 4.23
CA PRO A 20 12.63 31.52 5.59
C PRO A 20 11.46 32.28 6.23
N ASN A 21 10.78 31.67 7.19
CA ASN A 21 9.76 32.31 8.03
C ASN A 21 10.08 32.14 9.52
N PRO A 22 11.12 32.83 10.03
CA PRO A 22 11.40 32.84 11.46
C PRO A 22 10.46 33.85 12.13
N CYS A 23 9.47 33.36 12.88
CA CYS A 23 8.58 34.20 13.70
C CYS A 23 9.27 34.75 14.97
N ARG A 24 10.53 34.42 15.20
CA ARG A 24 11.34 34.82 16.36
C ARG A 24 12.85 34.68 16.07
N GLU A 25 13.69 35.21 16.96
CA GLU A 25 15.13 34.94 16.94
C GLU A 25 15.38 33.45 17.24
N CYS A 26 15.87 32.73 16.23
CA CYS A 26 16.21 31.31 16.33
C CYS A 26 17.68 31.11 16.73
N THR A 27 18.03 29.88 17.13
CA THR A 27 19.38 29.52 17.60
C THR A 27 20.48 29.89 16.62
N TRP A 28 20.25 29.66 15.33
CA TRP A 28 21.15 30.01 14.25
C TRP A 28 20.50 31.05 13.35
N GLN A 29 21.32 31.92 12.76
CA GLN A 29 20.87 32.82 11.71
C GLN A 29 20.78 32.06 10.40
N PRO A 30 19.80 32.37 9.53
CA PRO A 30 19.78 31.81 8.19
C PRO A 30 21.02 32.24 7.41
N VAL A 31 21.56 31.33 6.60
CA VAL A 31 22.72 31.58 5.74
C VAL A 31 22.36 31.39 4.26
N GLN A 32 23.22 31.91 3.40
CA GLN A 32 23.14 31.69 1.96
C GLN A 32 23.74 30.33 1.59
N GLY A 33 23.10 29.61 0.67
CA GLY A 33 23.59 28.34 0.15
C GLY A 33 22.66 27.73 -0.89
N GLN A 34 23.08 26.58 -1.42
CA GLN A 34 22.38 25.90 -2.50
C GLN A 34 22.00 24.48 -2.08
N ASN A 35 20.84 24.03 -2.55
CA ASN A 35 20.45 22.64 -2.37
C ASN A 35 21.40 21.73 -3.16
N PRO A 36 21.81 20.58 -2.59
CA PRO A 36 22.39 19.49 -3.35
C PRO A 36 21.55 19.15 -4.59
N SER A 37 22.19 18.63 -5.62
CA SER A 37 21.51 18.04 -6.77
C SER A 37 20.70 16.81 -6.36
N LEU A 38 19.75 16.39 -7.21
CA LEU A 38 18.93 15.19 -6.94
C LEU A 38 19.80 13.94 -6.71
N ALA A 39 20.88 13.78 -7.47
CA ALA A 39 21.80 12.64 -7.33
C ALA A 39 22.60 12.69 -6.02
N GLU A 40 23.06 13.88 -5.62
CA GLU A 40 23.75 14.07 -4.34
C GLU A 40 22.82 13.83 -3.16
N TRP A 41 21.56 14.29 -3.22
CA TRP A 41 20.56 13.99 -2.19
C TRP A 41 20.33 12.49 -2.03
N ARG A 42 20.09 11.77 -3.13
CA ARG A 42 19.87 10.31 -3.10
C ARG A 42 21.06 9.59 -2.48
N THR A 43 22.28 9.98 -2.87
CA THR A 43 23.52 9.40 -2.32
C THR A 43 23.64 9.67 -0.82
N LEU A 44 23.41 10.92 -0.40
CA LEU A 44 23.47 11.31 1.00
C LEU A 44 22.49 10.53 1.88
N PHE A 45 21.24 10.37 1.44
CA PHE A 45 20.25 9.60 2.19
C PHE A 45 20.61 8.12 2.29
N VAL A 46 21.11 7.51 1.22
CA VAL A 46 21.58 6.12 1.23
C VAL A 46 22.75 5.94 2.20
N ASP A 47 23.75 6.82 2.13
CA ASP A 47 24.92 6.72 3.01
C ASP A 47 24.52 6.88 4.49
N LEU A 48 23.59 7.80 4.82
CA LEU A 48 23.13 7.98 6.20
C LEU A 48 22.18 6.87 6.67
N ALA A 49 21.33 6.34 5.80
CA ALA A 49 20.48 5.19 6.11
C ALA A 49 21.33 3.95 6.41
N GLU A 50 22.42 3.73 5.67
CA GLU A 50 23.40 2.69 5.96
C GLU A 50 24.42 3.05 7.07
N ARG A 51 24.28 4.22 7.70
CA ARG A 51 25.20 4.72 8.74
C ARG A 51 26.67 4.82 8.29
N ARG A 52 26.92 5.10 7.01
CA ARG A 52 28.24 5.44 6.47
C ARG A 52 28.60 6.89 6.83
N VAL A 53 28.69 7.17 8.13
CA VAL A 53 28.91 8.50 8.69
C VAL A 53 30.41 8.80 8.76
N THR A 54 30.82 9.99 8.31
CA THR A 54 32.20 10.48 8.49
C THR A 54 32.38 11.13 9.88
N PRO A 55 33.60 11.19 10.44
CA PRO A 55 33.83 11.75 11.77
C PRO A 55 33.43 13.22 11.97
N ASP A 56 33.24 13.98 10.88
CA ASP A 56 32.81 15.38 10.92
C ASP A 56 31.28 15.55 10.95
N LEU A 57 30.52 14.47 10.79
CA LEU A 57 29.06 14.48 10.89
C LEU A 57 28.60 14.13 12.32
N PRO A 58 27.39 14.58 12.71
CA PRO A 58 26.74 14.13 13.95
C PRO A 58 26.74 12.60 14.08
N ALA A 59 27.15 12.10 15.25
CA ALA A 59 27.04 10.69 15.56
C ALA A 59 25.57 10.29 15.66
N ILE A 60 25.22 9.12 15.10
CA ILE A 60 23.87 8.57 15.16
C ILE A 60 23.81 7.53 16.27
N ASN A 61 22.93 7.73 17.25
CA ASN A 61 22.72 6.79 18.34
C ASN A 61 22.41 5.37 17.82
N PRO A 62 22.95 4.30 18.45
CA PRO A 62 22.54 2.93 18.16
C PRO A 62 21.06 2.75 18.52
N VAL A 63 20.37 1.83 17.86
CA VAL A 63 18.95 1.53 18.10
C VAL A 63 18.77 0.23 18.85
N GLU A 64 17.72 0.15 19.64
CA GLU A 64 17.34 -1.04 20.39
C GLU A 64 16.68 -2.07 19.47
N VAL A 65 17.20 -3.31 19.48
CA VAL A 65 16.78 -4.38 18.57
C VAL A 65 16.47 -5.65 19.35
N GLY A 66 15.47 -6.38 18.87
CA GLY A 66 15.04 -7.66 19.40
C GLY A 66 14.19 -7.53 20.68
N PRO A 67 13.62 -8.65 21.16
CA PRO A 67 12.77 -8.65 22.34
C PRO A 67 13.49 -8.18 23.61
N GLY A 68 14.82 -8.34 23.66
CA GLY A 68 15.69 -7.89 24.75
C GLY A 68 16.21 -6.45 24.63
N ARG A 69 15.80 -5.70 23.59
CA ARG A 69 16.15 -4.28 23.38
C ARG A 69 17.65 -3.97 23.53
N THR A 70 18.47 -4.80 22.89
CA THR A 70 19.91 -4.56 22.93
C THR A 70 20.26 -3.47 21.93
N ARG A 71 20.93 -2.41 22.40
CA ARG A 71 21.41 -1.33 21.53
C ARG A 71 22.49 -1.84 20.59
N ARG A 72 22.30 -1.62 19.30
CA ARG A 72 23.26 -1.93 18.23
C ARG A 72 23.19 -0.88 17.13
N GLU A 73 24.29 -0.75 16.40
CA GLU A 73 24.25 -0.05 15.12
C GLU A 73 23.45 -0.90 14.14
N ALA A 74 22.43 -0.30 13.53
CA ALA A 74 21.58 -0.95 12.54
C ALA A 74 21.15 0.09 11.50
N PRO A 75 21.02 -0.29 10.21
CA PRO A 75 20.59 0.64 9.19
C PRO A 75 19.17 1.15 9.46
N PHE A 76 18.85 2.31 8.90
CA PHE A 76 17.47 2.76 8.74
C PHE A 76 16.91 2.17 7.44
N PRO A 77 15.58 1.99 7.35
CA PRO A 77 14.90 1.76 6.08
C PRO A 77 15.30 2.83 5.06
N CYS A 78 15.70 2.39 3.87
CA CYS A 78 16.28 3.24 2.83
C CYS A 78 15.41 4.45 2.48
N HIS A 79 14.10 4.23 2.40
CA HIS A 79 13.15 5.23 1.92
C HIS A 79 12.62 6.14 3.04
N LEU A 80 12.88 5.81 4.31
CA LEU A 80 12.30 6.49 5.47
C LEU A 80 12.86 7.91 5.71
N LEU A 81 14.19 8.08 5.72
CA LEU A 81 14.79 9.41 5.91
C LEU A 81 14.39 10.39 4.78
N PRO A 82 14.40 10.00 3.49
CA PRO A 82 13.83 10.82 2.42
C PRO A 82 12.36 11.16 2.63
N ALA A 83 11.51 10.21 3.06
CA ALA A 83 10.09 10.45 3.28
C ALA A 83 9.83 11.46 4.41
N ILE A 84 10.63 11.40 5.48
CA ILE A 84 10.64 12.43 6.53
C ILE A 84 11.06 13.78 5.93
N ALA A 85 12.15 13.84 5.17
CA ALA A 85 12.58 15.09 4.51
C ALA A 85 11.51 15.68 3.56
N MET A 86 10.75 14.82 2.86
CA MET A 86 9.61 15.24 2.05
C MET A 86 8.49 15.84 2.90
N ALA A 87 8.20 15.22 4.04
CA ALA A 87 7.20 15.71 5.00
C ALA A 87 7.60 17.03 5.67
N GLU A 88 8.89 17.21 5.94
CA GLU A 88 9.41 18.35 6.70
C GLU A 88 9.65 19.58 5.82
N SER A 89 10.26 19.42 4.66
CA SER A 89 10.74 20.55 3.85
C SER A 89 10.56 20.39 2.34
N ALA A 90 9.87 19.32 1.90
CA ALA A 90 9.89 18.89 0.51
C ALA A 90 11.33 18.70 -0.02
N ILE A 91 12.22 18.15 0.81
CA ILE A 91 13.65 17.93 0.50
C ILE A 91 14.38 19.24 0.14
N ALA A 92 14.32 20.23 1.04
CA ALA A 92 14.97 21.51 0.86
C ALA A 92 15.78 21.91 2.10
N GLN A 93 17.09 22.07 1.92
CA GLN A 93 17.95 22.73 2.91
C GLN A 93 17.86 24.25 2.78
N PHE A 94 17.74 24.73 1.54
CA PHE A 94 17.63 26.15 1.19
C PHE A 94 16.34 26.41 0.40
N CYS A 95 15.75 27.58 0.60
CA CYS A 95 14.64 28.10 -0.16
C CYS A 95 15.05 28.44 -1.61
N ASP A 96 14.09 28.76 -2.48
CA ASP A 96 14.38 29.19 -3.87
C ASP A 96 15.21 30.48 -3.96
N ASN A 97 15.20 31.30 -2.91
CA ASN A 97 16.05 32.49 -2.77
C ASN A 97 17.43 32.19 -2.16
N GLU A 98 17.82 30.91 -2.11
CA GLU A 98 19.12 30.42 -1.63
C GLU A 98 19.40 30.69 -0.15
N ILE A 99 18.36 30.92 0.66
CA ILE A 99 18.48 31.10 2.12
C ILE A 99 18.06 29.82 2.85
N THR A 100 18.71 29.48 3.96
CA THR A 100 18.34 28.34 4.81
C THR A 100 16.83 28.28 5.05
N VAL A 101 16.22 27.11 4.87
CA VAL A 101 14.82 26.89 5.27
C VAL A 101 14.72 26.98 6.79
N ILE A 102 13.93 27.93 7.28
CA ILE A 102 13.63 28.07 8.72
C ILE A 102 12.12 28.23 8.91
N SER A 103 11.49 27.35 9.66
CA SER A 103 10.07 27.41 10.03
C SER A 103 9.78 28.36 11.19
N PHE A 104 8.50 28.63 11.42
CA PHE A 104 8.01 29.52 12.47
C PHE A 104 8.40 29.10 13.90
N ASP A 105 8.65 27.80 14.11
CA ASP A 105 9.07 27.21 15.38
C ASP A 105 10.59 27.05 15.51
N CYS A 106 11.37 27.58 14.55
CA CYS A 106 12.82 27.45 14.45
C CYS A 106 13.30 26.05 14.07
N GLY A 107 12.59 25.36 13.18
CA GLY A 107 13.07 24.15 12.51
C GLY A 107 14.01 24.51 11.38
N PHE A 108 15.20 23.91 11.36
CA PHE A 108 16.23 24.23 10.38
C PHE A 108 16.32 23.19 9.27
N GLY A 109 16.37 23.65 8.03
CA GLY A 109 16.82 22.89 6.87
C GLY A 109 15.98 21.66 6.53
N VAL A 110 16.61 20.70 5.85
CA VAL A 110 15.91 19.61 5.16
C VAL A 110 15.09 18.69 6.07
N MET A 111 15.57 18.44 7.29
CA MET A 111 14.91 17.61 8.30
C MET A 111 14.14 18.42 9.36
N GLN A 112 14.06 19.76 9.21
CA GLN A 112 13.40 20.70 10.12
C GLN A 112 13.76 20.47 11.61
N VAL A 113 15.05 20.34 11.91
CA VAL A 113 15.52 20.11 13.28
C VAL A 113 15.25 21.35 14.14
N THR A 114 14.34 21.24 15.11
CA THR A 114 13.92 22.32 16.02
C THR A 114 14.63 22.23 17.37
N SER A 115 14.27 21.22 18.16
CA SER A 115 14.74 21.00 19.51
C SER A 115 16.14 20.38 19.48
N GLY A 116 17.08 20.96 20.23
CA GLY A 116 18.47 20.50 20.25
C GLY A 116 19.31 20.98 19.07
N ALA A 117 18.81 21.87 18.19
CA ALA A 117 19.55 22.43 17.07
C ALA A 117 20.90 23.07 17.47
N ALA A 118 21.02 23.60 18.69
CA ALA A 118 22.28 24.11 19.24
C ALA A 118 23.39 23.04 19.37
N GLY A 119 23.00 21.76 19.47
CA GLY A 119 23.90 20.61 19.53
C GLY A 119 24.47 20.19 18.18
N TYR A 120 24.02 20.79 17.08
CA TYR A 120 24.45 20.48 15.71
C TYR A 120 25.00 21.72 15.00
N PRO A 121 26.26 22.13 15.29
CA PRO A 121 26.87 23.29 14.63
C PRO A 121 26.90 23.14 13.12
N GLY A 122 26.45 24.16 12.38
CA GLY A 122 26.42 24.18 10.92
C GLY A 122 25.15 23.62 10.28
N ILE A 123 24.14 23.25 11.08
CA ILE A 123 22.86 22.72 10.61
C ILE A 123 22.08 23.68 9.69
N GLU A 124 22.34 24.98 9.82
CA GLU A 124 21.79 26.04 8.97
C GLU A 124 22.41 26.03 7.56
N ALA A 125 23.64 25.54 7.42
CA ALA A 125 24.44 25.61 6.19
C ALA A 125 24.62 24.26 5.49
N ARG A 126 24.64 23.16 6.24
CA ARG A 126 25.09 21.85 5.76
C ARG A 126 23.95 20.84 5.75
N ALA A 127 23.55 20.42 4.55
CA ALA A 127 22.53 19.42 4.32
C ALA A 127 22.87 18.06 4.97
N ASP A 128 24.12 17.63 4.89
CA ASP A 128 24.61 16.38 5.47
C ASP A 128 24.58 16.36 6.99
N ILE A 129 24.99 17.46 7.65
CA ILE A 129 24.81 17.64 9.11
C ILE A 129 23.32 17.60 9.47
N ASN A 130 22.47 18.22 8.66
CA ASN A 130 21.03 18.29 8.91
C ASN A 130 20.37 16.91 8.81
N VAL A 131 20.68 16.13 7.77
CA VAL A 131 20.17 14.75 7.63
C VAL A 131 20.72 13.83 8.72
N ALA A 132 22.00 13.94 9.07
CA ALA A 132 22.59 13.16 10.16
C ALA A 132 21.95 13.49 11.52
N ALA A 133 21.68 14.77 11.79
CA ALA A 133 20.96 15.20 13.00
C ALA A 133 19.52 14.67 13.03
N GLY A 134 18.81 14.70 11.90
CA GLY A 134 17.48 14.10 11.78
C GLY A 134 17.51 12.58 12.04
N ALA A 135 18.47 11.86 11.47
CA ALA A 135 18.66 10.43 11.71
C ALA A 135 18.97 10.11 13.18
N ASP A 136 19.81 10.91 13.84
CA ASP A 136 20.10 10.75 15.27
C ASP A 136 18.87 11.00 16.15
N ILE A 137 18.09 12.04 15.83
CA ILE A 137 16.82 12.33 16.51
C ILE A 137 15.86 11.14 16.34
N LEU A 138 15.71 10.62 15.12
CA LEU A 138 14.84 9.47 14.86
C LEU A 138 15.29 8.23 15.65
N ALA A 139 16.59 7.91 15.68
CA ALA A 139 17.13 6.83 16.51
C ALA A 139 16.88 7.06 18.01
N THR A 140 16.96 8.31 18.47
CA THR A 140 16.62 8.68 19.85
C THR A 140 15.13 8.44 20.14
N LYS A 141 14.24 8.77 19.20
CA LYS A 141 12.80 8.52 19.33
C LYS A 141 12.50 7.02 19.38
N TRP A 142 13.12 6.24 18.51
CA TRP A 142 13.03 4.78 18.52
C TRP A 142 13.38 4.19 19.89
N ASN A 143 14.48 4.64 20.50
CA ASN A 143 14.94 4.15 21.81
C ASN A 143 14.09 4.61 23.00
N SER A 144 13.16 5.54 22.80
CA SER A 144 12.44 6.24 23.86
C SER A 144 10.99 5.77 24.01
N ASP A 145 10.70 4.50 23.71
CA ASP A 145 9.35 3.90 23.71
C ASP A 145 8.56 4.14 25.02
N SER A 146 9.24 4.07 26.17
CA SER A 146 8.69 4.30 27.51
C SER A 146 8.27 5.74 27.76
N SER A 147 8.71 6.67 26.90
CA SER A 147 8.39 8.10 26.95
C SER A 147 7.51 8.57 25.79
N PHE A 148 7.57 7.92 24.62
CA PHE A 148 6.91 8.40 23.39
C PHE A 148 6.23 7.33 22.55
N GLY A 149 5.91 6.15 23.10
CA GLY A 149 4.95 5.25 22.49
C GLY A 149 5.45 3.84 22.19
N GLY A 150 4.50 2.94 21.95
CA GLY A 150 4.68 1.48 21.91
C GLY A 150 5.70 0.93 20.92
N ARG A 151 5.86 -0.40 20.95
CA ARG A 151 6.67 -1.17 20.01
C ARG A 151 5.78 -2.01 19.10
N PHE A 152 6.30 -2.34 17.94
CA PHE A 152 5.81 -3.45 17.13
C PHE A 152 6.74 -4.64 17.28
N GLY A 153 6.18 -5.78 17.73
CA GLY A 153 6.90 -7.05 17.85
C GLY A 153 8.29 -6.92 18.49
N ASP A 154 9.30 -7.44 17.79
CA ASP A 154 10.69 -7.52 18.25
C ASP A 154 11.54 -6.27 17.93
N SER A 155 10.95 -5.15 17.50
CA SER A 155 11.69 -3.95 17.10
C SER A 155 12.79 -4.25 16.09
N ASP A 156 12.43 -4.83 14.94
CA ASP A 156 13.37 -5.09 13.85
C ASP A 156 13.58 -3.80 13.02
N PRO A 157 14.77 -3.19 13.03
CA PRO A 157 15.04 -1.93 12.33
C PRO A 157 15.10 -2.08 10.81
N VAL A 158 15.20 -3.32 10.28
CA VAL A 158 15.16 -3.57 8.83
C VAL A 158 13.73 -3.41 8.29
N ILE A 159 12.73 -3.60 9.14
CA ILE A 159 11.31 -3.51 8.78
C ILE A 159 10.81 -2.08 8.90
N LEU A 160 10.24 -1.55 7.83
CA LEU A 160 9.73 -0.19 7.72
C LEU A 160 8.62 0.11 8.74
N GLU A 161 7.66 -0.81 8.90
CA GLU A 161 6.53 -0.68 9.84
C GLU A 161 6.96 -0.56 11.30
N SER A 162 8.09 -1.15 11.69
CA SER A 162 8.63 -1.04 13.04
C SER A 162 8.93 0.42 13.43
N TRP A 163 9.19 1.29 12.45
CA TRP A 163 9.55 2.70 12.67
C TRP A 163 8.35 3.65 12.81
N TYR A 164 7.12 3.16 12.70
CA TYR A 164 5.91 3.99 12.69
C TYR A 164 5.80 4.88 13.94
N PHE A 165 6.04 4.33 15.14
CA PHE A 165 5.99 5.10 16.38
C PHE A 165 7.13 6.11 16.51
N ALA A 166 8.35 5.74 16.10
CA ALA A 166 9.49 6.66 16.08
C ALA A 166 9.23 7.83 15.13
N THR A 167 8.61 7.57 13.98
CA THR A 167 8.22 8.57 12.99
C THR A 167 7.16 9.51 13.54
N TRP A 168 6.11 8.98 14.19
CA TRP A 168 5.14 9.81 14.89
C TRP A 168 5.82 10.69 15.96
N ALA A 169 6.71 10.11 16.76
CA ALA A 169 7.42 10.81 17.81
C ALA A 169 8.45 11.85 17.30
N TYR A 170 8.83 11.79 16.02
CA TYR A 170 9.70 12.77 15.34
C TYR A 170 9.02 14.14 15.31
N ASN A 171 7.78 14.21 14.83
CA ASN A 171 6.98 15.44 14.85
C ASN A 171 6.45 15.76 16.26
N GLY A 172 6.08 14.72 17.01
CA GLY A 172 5.59 14.84 18.37
C GLY A 172 4.54 13.80 18.68
N PHE A 173 4.80 13.03 19.74
CA PHE A 173 3.91 11.97 20.19
C PHE A 173 2.78 12.54 21.07
N VAL A 174 1.75 13.07 20.42
CA VAL A 174 0.60 13.70 21.07
C VAL A 174 -0.71 13.23 20.46
N TYR A 175 -1.79 13.25 21.26
CA TYR A 175 -3.13 12.82 20.83
C TYR A 175 -3.63 13.53 19.56
N ARG A 176 -3.28 14.81 19.36
CA ARG A 176 -3.69 15.55 18.15
C ARG A 176 -3.21 14.87 16.87
N ASN A 177 -2.05 14.21 16.91
CA ASN A 177 -1.45 13.48 15.79
C ASN A 177 -1.78 11.97 15.82
N ASN A 178 -2.69 11.54 16.69
CA ASN A 178 -3.13 10.15 16.72
C ASN A 178 -3.93 9.84 15.45
N PRO A 179 -3.65 8.74 14.73
CA PRO A 179 -4.41 8.38 13.52
C PRO A 179 -5.89 8.11 13.79
N ASN A 180 -6.25 7.78 15.03
CA ASN A 180 -7.62 7.60 15.49
C ASN A 180 -8.21 8.86 16.14
N ASN A 181 -7.56 10.02 16.01
CA ASN A 181 -8.18 11.28 16.38
C ASN A 181 -9.37 11.55 15.43
N PRO A 182 -10.61 11.72 15.94
CA PRO A 182 -11.80 11.97 15.12
C PRO A 182 -11.77 13.29 14.33
N ASP A 183 -10.79 14.16 14.57
CA ASP A 183 -10.53 15.32 13.73
C ASP A 183 -10.05 14.92 12.32
N PHE A 184 -9.50 13.71 12.15
CA PHE A 184 -9.12 13.16 10.86
C PHE A 184 -10.26 12.31 10.26
N PRO A 185 -10.54 12.39 8.95
CA PRO A 185 -11.52 11.52 8.31
C PRO A 185 -11.14 10.05 8.45
N ALA A 186 -12.06 9.19 8.89
CA ALA A 186 -11.79 7.78 9.17
C ALA A 186 -11.39 6.98 7.91
N ASN A 187 -12.00 7.28 6.76
CA ASN A 187 -11.77 6.58 5.49
C ASN A 187 -10.90 7.41 4.53
N ARG A 188 -9.85 8.06 5.06
CA ARG A 188 -8.95 8.89 4.25
C ARG A 188 -8.02 7.98 3.41
N PRO A 189 -7.90 8.19 2.09
CA PRO A 189 -6.89 7.49 1.29
C PRO A 189 -5.48 7.87 1.74
N PRO A 190 -4.43 7.09 1.44
CA PRO A 190 -3.05 7.47 1.75
C PRO A 190 -2.72 8.90 1.31
N PHE A 191 -1.89 9.59 2.09
CA PHE A 191 -1.48 10.94 1.72
C PHE A 191 -0.70 10.91 0.39
N HIS A 192 -0.96 11.90 -0.47
CA HIS A 192 -0.33 12.06 -1.79
C HIS A 192 -0.65 10.94 -2.81
N SER A 193 -1.55 10.02 -2.49
CA SER A 193 -2.14 9.09 -3.47
C SER A 193 -3.21 9.77 -4.34
N PRO A 194 -3.66 9.13 -5.43
CA PRO A 194 -4.86 9.56 -6.15
C PRO A 194 -6.06 9.68 -5.21
N GLY A 195 -6.77 10.83 -5.27
CA GLY A 195 -7.88 11.13 -4.36
C GLY A 195 -7.46 11.57 -2.94
N SER A 196 -6.15 11.75 -2.68
CA SER A 196 -5.65 12.27 -1.40
C SER A 196 -6.34 13.56 -0.99
N LEU A 197 -6.64 13.66 0.30
CA LEU A 197 -7.19 14.86 0.91
C LEU A 197 -6.11 15.93 1.14
N SER A 198 -6.52 17.09 1.63
CA SER A 198 -5.59 18.14 2.06
C SER A 198 -4.66 17.64 3.17
N ARG A 199 -3.43 18.17 3.23
CA ARG A 199 -2.42 17.78 4.23
C ARG A 199 -2.94 17.79 5.68
N GLY A 200 -3.82 18.74 6.04
CA GLY A 200 -4.38 18.85 7.40
C GLY A 200 -5.35 17.73 7.77
N SER A 201 -5.76 16.90 6.80
CA SER A 201 -6.61 15.73 6.99
C SER A 201 -5.85 14.49 7.44
N TYR A 202 -4.52 14.58 7.62
CA TYR A 202 -3.65 13.47 7.96
C TYR A 202 -2.81 13.75 9.20
N PRO A 203 -2.61 12.75 10.08
CA PRO A 203 -1.57 12.81 11.09
C PRO A 203 -0.17 12.70 10.43
N TYR A 204 0.85 13.14 11.16
CA TYR A 204 2.21 13.25 10.63
C TYR A 204 2.78 11.94 10.07
N GLN A 205 2.67 10.85 10.82
CA GLN A 205 3.20 9.56 10.40
C GLN A 205 2.51 9.02 9.14
N GLU A 206 1.23 9.35 8.91
CA GLU A 206 0.55 8.95 7.67
C GLU A 206 0.93 9.84 6.48
N ILE A 207 1.37 11.07 6.72
CA ILE A 207 2.02 11.90 5.69
C ILE A 207 3.34 11.26 5.26
N VAL A 208 4.16 10.83 6.22
CA VAL A 208 5.44 10.16 5.92
C VAL A 208 5.19 8.84 5.19
N TRP A 209 4.23 8.03 5.66
CA TRP A 209 3.79 6.80 4.98
C TRP A 209 3.26 7.08 3.56
N GLY A 210 2.51 8.16 3.38
CA GLY A 210 2.07 8.61 2.06
C GLY A 210 3.25 8.87 1.13
N TYR A 211 4.30 9.56 1.61
CA TYR A 211 5.51 9.79 0.81
C TYR A 211 6.42 8.56 0.62
N LEU A 212 6.26 7.52 1.45
CA LEU A 212 6.90 6.22 1.21
C LEU A 212 6.28 5.55 -0.02
N GLY A 213 4.94 5.49 -0.13
CA GLY A 213 4.26 4.89 -1.28
C GLY A 213 4.12 5.80 -2.51
N TYR A 214 3.95 7.10 -2.28
CA TYR A 214 3.70 8.13 -3.30
C TYR A 214 4.71 9.28 -3.11
N PRO A 215 5.97 9.12 -3.49
CA PRO A 215 7.01 10.13 -3.27
C PRO A 215 6.80 11.40 -4.11
N LEU A 216 7.36 12.53 -3.64
CA LEU A 216 7.36 13.79 -4.39
C LEU A 216 8.12 13.66 -5.71
N THR A 217 7.63 14.36 -6.73
CA THR A 217 8.36 14.53 -7.99
C THR A 217 9.33 15.71 -7.88
N LYS A 218 10.59 15.50 -8.25
CA LYS A 218 11.65 16.52 -8.31
C LYS A 218 12.32 16.47 -9.68
N GLY A 219 12.25 17.57 -10.42
CA GLY A 219 12.83 17.64 -11.76
C GLY A 219 12.11 16.80 -12.82
N GLY A 220 10.81 16.54 -12.62
CA GLY A 220 9.97 15.76 -13.54
C GLY A 220 9.95 14.25 -13.26
N GLU A 221 10.77 13.76 -12.33
CA GLU A 221 10.83 12.35 -11.93
C GLU A 221 10.54 12.18 -10.42
N PRO A 222 9.97 11.05 -9.98
CA PRO A 222 9.86 10.75 -8.55
C PRO A 222 11.22 10.83 -7.85
N PHE A 223 11.27 11.42 -6.64
CA PHE A 223 12.52 11.55 -5.89
C PHE A 223 13.13 10.18 -5.58
N GLN A 224 12.31 9.20 -5.28
CA GLN A 224 12.67 7.79 -5.11
C GLN A 224 11.54 6.92 -5.67
N THR A 225 11.77 5.62 -5.83
CA THR A 225 10.69 4.68 -6.14
C THR A 225 9.77 4.59 -4.92
N GLY A 226 8.46 4.56 -5.14
CA GLY A 226 7.50 4.32 -4.06
C GLY A 226 7.61 2.88 -3.57
N VAL A 227 7.57 2.69 -2.25
CA VAL A 227 7.59 1.36 -1.60
C VAL A 227 6.24 1.03 -1.00
N GLU A 228 5.96 -0.27 -0.86
CA GLU A 228 4.77 -0.73 -0.16
C GLU A 228 4.90 -0.45 1.34
N VAL A 229 3.79 -0.05 1.95
CA VAL A 229 3.72 0.21 3.39
C VAL A 229 2.41 -0.31 3.94
N SER A 230 2.47 -0.86 5.13
CA SER A 230 1.28 -1.24 5.89
C SER A 230 0.97 -0.22 6.97
N TYR A 231 -0.32 0.01 7.19
CA TYR A 231 -0.83 0.91 8.23
C TYR A 231 -1.30 0.08 9.44
N PRO A 232 -1.03 0.52 10.68
CA PRO A 232 -1.48 -0.19 11.87
C PRO A 232 -2.99 -0.03 12.07
N THR A 233 -3.70 -1.15 12.26
CA THR A 233 -5.18 -1.18 12.40
C THR A 233 -5.67 -0.97 13.84
N ASN A 234 -4.81 -1.14 14.85
CA ASN A 234 -5.19 -1.17 16.27
C ASN A 234 -4.43 -0.16 17.15
N VAL A 235 -4.20 1.06 16.65
CA VAL A 235 -3.56 2.12 17.46
C VAL A 235 -4.53 2.61 18.56
N PRO A 236 -4.18 2.62 19.86
CA PRO A 236 -5.10 3.08 20.89
C PRO A 236 -5.37 4.59 20.83
N ASP A 237 -6.55 5.01 21.29
CA ASP A 237 -7.07 6.38 21.20
C ASP A 237 -6.47 7.35 22.24
N ARG A 238 -6.54 7.06 23.54
CA ARG A 238 -6.09 7.97 24.63
C ARG A 238 -5.45 7.26 25.82
N GLY A 239 -5.99 6.12 26.22
CA GLY A 239 -5.51 5.37 27.40
C GLY A 239 -4.68 4.17 26.97
N GLY A 240 -3.35 4.31 26.88
CA GLY A 240 -2.47 3.19 26.57
C GLY A 240 -1.28 3.53 25.67
N LEU A 241 -1.32 4.68 24.98
CA LEU A 241 -0.31 5.11 24.01
C LEU A 241 1.15 4.95 24.47
N PHE A 242 1.44 5.11 25.76
CA PHE A 242 2.80 5.11 26.33
C PHE A 242 3.35 3.72 26.72
N SER A 243 2.65 2.62 26.44
CA SER A 243 3.16 1.26 26.67
C SER A 243 2.30 0.23 25.94
N VAL A 244 2.36 0.21 24.60
CA VAL A 244 1.65 -0.78 23.79
C VAL A 244 2.64 -1.69 23.10
N ASP A 245 2.41 -2.99 23.21
CA ASP A 245 3.02 -4.00 22.35
C ASP A 245 1.98 -4.34 21.30
N LEU A 246 2.14 -3.80 20.09
CA LEU A 246 1.23 -4.08 18.98
C LEU A 246 1.84 -5.16 18.09
N ALA A 247 0.97 -6.00 17.53
CA ALA A 247 1.37 -6.86 16.43
C ALA A 247 1.84 -5.98 15.26
N LEU A 248 2.94 -6.39 14.64
CA LEU A 248 3.46 -5.76 13.44
C LEU A 248 2.35 -5.75 12.36
N PRO A 249 2.09 -4.62 11.68
CA PRO A 249 1.18 -4.60 10.55
C PRO A 249 1.66 -5.58 9.48
N GLU A 250 0.73 -6.37 8.94
CA GLU A 250 1.03 -7.35 7.90
C GLU A 250 0.41 -6.93 6.56
N PRO A 251 1.16 -7.12 5.44
CA PRO A 251 2.54 -7.57 5.38
C PRO A 251 3.48 -6.51 5.94
N SER A 252 4.57 -6.97 6.52
CA SER A 252 5.68 -6.11 6.91
C SER A 252 6.77 -6.11 5.84
N HIS A 253 7.41 -4.97 5.64
CA HIS A 253 8.29 -4.74 4.51
C HIS A 253 9.72 -4.43 4.96
N PRO A 254 10.69 -5.33 4.68
CA PRO A 254 12.10 -4.99 4.66
C PRO A 254 12.36 -3.88 3.62
N ASP A 255 13.18 -2.89 3.97
CA ASP A 255 13.52 -1.78 3.07
C ASP A 255 15.03 -1.48 3.10
N PRO A 256 15.89 -2.39 2.60
CA PRO A 256 17.32 -2.19 2.61
C PRO A 256 17.76 -1.19 1.52
N CYS A 257 18.86 -0.48 1.75
CA CYS A 257 19.45 0.44 0.76
C CYS A 257 20.12 -0.30 -0.41
N SER A 258 20.50 -1.55 -0.18
CA SER A 258 21.05 -2.46 -1.17
C SER A 258 20.33 -3.79 -1.07
N GLU A 259 20.02 -4.36 -2.23
CA GLU A 259 19.21 -5.56 -2.35
C GLU A 259 20.06 -6.79 -2.05
N ASP A 260 19.61 -7.64 -1.12
CA ASP A 260 20.17 -8.97 -0.91
C ASP A 260 19.61 -9.93 -1.96
N CYS A 261 20.31 -10.03 -3.09
CA CYS A 261 19.93 -10.96 -4.14
C CYS A 261 20.26 -12.41 -3.76
N PRO A 262 19.44 -13.40 -4.17
CA PRO A 262 19.83 -14.80 -4.13
C PRO A 262 21.09 -15.03 -4.98
N PRO A 263 21.81 -16.16 -4.80
CA PRO A 263 23.03 -16.46 -5.56
C PRO A 263 22.86 -16.44 -7.09
N SER A 264 21.63 -16.63 -7.58
CA SER A 264 21.21 -16.51 -8.98
C SER A 264 21.14 -15.07 -9.50
N GLY A 265 21.21 -14.07 -8.60
CA GLY A 265 21.04 -12.64 -8.89
C GLY A 265 19.58 -12.19 -8.84
N CYS A 266 19.34 -10.91 -8.61
CA CYS A 266 18.00 -10.33 -8.76
C CYS A 266 17.72 -10.05 -10.23
N PRO A 267 16.46 -10.13 -10.67
CA PRO A 267 16.04 -9.49 -11.90
C PRO A 267 16.40 -7.99 -11.88
N PRO A 268 16.66 -7.36 -13.04
CA PRO A 268 16.70 -5.90 -13.17
C PRO A 268 15.46 -5.26 -12.53
N ALA A 269 15.60 -4.07 -11.94
CA ALA A 269 14.53 -3.44 -11.14
C ALA A 269 13.21 -3.26 -11.91
N ASP A 270 13.29 -2.94 -13.21
CA ASP A 270 12.15 -2.82 -14.14
C ASP A 270 11.44 -4.15 -14.42
N ARG A 271 12.08 -5.28 -14.08
CA ARG A 271 11.53 -6.64 -14.25
C ARG A 271 11.06 -7.27 -12.94
N ARG A 272 11.12 -6.55 -11.82
CA ARG A 272 10.69 -7.05 -10.51
C ARG A 272 9.22 -6.81 -10.22
N THR A 273 8.57 -5.94 -10.95
CA THR A 273 7.15 -5.65 -10.74
C THR A 273 6.38 -5.90 -12.01
N LEU A 274 5.33 -6.72 -11.92
CA LEU A 274 4.26 -6.76 -12.91
C LEU A 274 3.09 -5.98 -12.34
N LEU A 275 2.73 -4.88 -13.02
CA LEU A 275 1.49 -4.18 -12.77
C LEU A 275 0.50 -4.56 -13.87
N LEU A 276 -0.73 -4.84 -13.44
CA LEU A 276 -1.88 -5.06 -14.29
C LEU A 276 -2.93 -4.05 -13.89
N ASP A 277 -3.38 -3.23 -14.82
CA ASP A 277 -4.20 -2.05 -14.56
C ASP A 277 -5.46 -2.07 -15.43
N ASP A 278 -6.55 -1.42 -15.03
CA ASP A 278 -7.79 -1.38 -15.84
C ASP A 278 -7.70 -0.44 -17.05
N ALA A 279 -6.61 0.33 -17.17
CA ALA A 279 -6.21 1.04 -18.39
C ALA A 279 -5.32 0.21 -19.34
N ASP A 280 -4.83 -0.97 -18.92
CA ASP A 280 -3.96 -1.79 -19.76
C ASP A 280 -4.72 -2.42 -20.94
N ALA A 281 -4.04 -2.59 -22.08
CA ALA A 281 -4.61 -3.25 -23.25
C ALA A 281 -5.03 -4.72 -23.00
N GLY A 282 -4.48 -5.35 -21.96
CA GLY A 282 -4.82 -6.70 -21.52
C GLY A 282 -6.07 -6.80 -20.64
N PHE A 283 -6.67 -5.67 -20.27
CA PHE A 283 -7.88 -5.62 -19.45
C PHE A 283 -9.16 -5.76 -20.28
N THR A 284 -10.06 -6.63 -19.83
CA THR A 284 -11.37 -6.85 -20.45
C THR A 284 -12.44 -7.07 -19.40
N VAL A 285 -13.68 -6.69 -19.70
CA VAL A 285 -14.86 -6.96 -18.85
C VAL A 285 -15.95 -7.56 -19.72
N THR A 286 -16.54 -8.67 -19.26
CA THR A 286 -17.63 -9.39 -19.93
C THR A 286 -18.87 -9.40 -19.04
N GLY A 287 -20.06 -9.51 -19.66
CA GLY A 287 -21.35 -9.46 -18.96
C GLY A 287 -21.91 -8.05 -18.70
N ALA A 288 -21.19 -7.01 -19.14
CA ALA A 288 -21.71 -5.65 -19.25
C ALA A 288 -22.53 -5.52 -20.55
N GLU A 289 -23.78 -5.97 -20.58
CA GLU A 289 -24.62 -5.77 -21.76
C GLU A 289 -25.01 -4.29 -21.91
N THR A 290 -24.57 -3.65 -22.98
CA THR A 290 -25.18 -2.41 -23.47
C THR A 290 -26.59 -2.72 -23.96
N GLY A 291 -27.60 -2.59 -23.10
CA GLY A 291 -29.01 -2.64 -23.50
C GLY A 291 -29.99 -3.34 -22.56
N ALA A 292 -29.53 -4.03 -21.51
CA ALA A 292 -30.40 -4.57 -20.46
C ALA A 292 -30.26 -3.76 -19.17
N GLU A 293 -31.37 -3.39 -18.53
CA GLU A 293 -31.45 -2.50 -17.36
C GLU A 293 -30.77 -3.00 -16.06
N THR A 294 -29.94 -4.07 -16.09
CA THR A 294 -29.50 -4.78 -14.87
C THR A 294 -28.05 -5.26 -14.80
N SER A 295 -27.13 -4.84 -15.66
CA SER A 295 -25.68 -5.02 -15.41
C SER A 295 -24.88 -3.82 -15.90
N THR A 296 -24.81 -2.77 -15.07
CA THR A 296 -24.08 -1.54 -15.35
C THR A 296 -22.74 -1.54 -14.62
N VAL A 297 -21.68 -1.98 -15.31
CA VAL A 297 -20.33 -1.60 -14.91
C VAL A 297 -20.24 -0.08 -15.02
N THR A 298 -19.91 0.58 -13.91
CA THR A 298 -19.80 2.04 -13.84
C THR A 298 -18.32 2.42 -13.85
N THR A 299 -17.95 3.39 -14.67
CA THR A 299 -16.60 3.96 -14.70
C THR A 299 -16.55 5.19 -13.82
N HIS A 300 -15.54 5.27 -12.96
CA HIS A 300 -15.24 6.39 -12.08
C HIS A 300 -13.97 7.06 -12.58
N ALA A 301 -13.97 8.39 -12.67
CA ALA A 301 -12.85 9.14 -13.25
C ALA A 301 -11.65 9.31 -12.29
N GLU A 302 -11.85 9.03 -11.01
CA GLU A 302 -10.86 9.19 -9.94
C GLU A 302 -11.04 8.08 -8.91
N GLY A 303 -10.03 7.90 -8.06
CA GLY A 303 -10.08 6.98 -6.92
C GLY A 303 -9.56 5.58 -7.21
N GLY A 304 -9.06 5.35 -8.42
CA GLY A 304 -8.29 4.15 -8.75
C GLY A 304 -6.79 4.37 -8.73
N PHE A 305 -6.04 3.32 -9.04
CA PHE A 305 -4.59 3.35 -9.11
C PHE A 305 -4.15 4.12 -10.36
N ARG A 306 -3.38 5.19 -10.17
CA ARG A 306 -2.91 6.12 -11.22
C ARG A 306 -4.00 6.91 -11.96
N ASP A 307 -5.21 6.39 -12.09
CA ASP A 307 -6.33 7.08 -12.71
C ASP A 307 -7.70 6.77 -12.07
N GLY A 308 -8.66 6.38 -12.88
CA GLY A 308 -10.01 6.01 -12.48
C GLY A 308 -10.10 4.53 -12.13
N PHE A 309 -11.32 4.02 -12.01
CA PHE A 309 -11.56 2.58 -11.83
C PHE A 309 -12.95 2.22 -12.34
N ARG A 310 -13.29 0.94 -12.33
CA ARG A 310 -14.65 0.45 -12.64
C ARG A 310 -15.28 -0.21 -11.43
N SER A 311 -16.60 -0.10 -11.30
CA SER A 311 -17.34 -0.84 -10.28
C SER A 311 -18.50 -1.62 -10.88
N ALA A 312 -18.79 -2.79 -10.30
CA ALA A 312 -19.98 -3.58 -10.64
C ALA A 312 -20.85 -3.77 -9.39
N PRO A 313 -22.20 -3.83 -9.54
CA PRO A 313 -23.05 -4.31 -8.47
C PRO A 313 -22.71 -5.79 -8.18
N PRO A 314 -22.74 -6.22 -6.92
CA PRO A 314 -22.56 -7.63 -6.57
C PRO A 314 -23.74 -8.46 -7.10
N SER A 315 -23.52 -9.72 -7.44
CA SER A 315 -24.58 -10.63 -7.90
C SER A 315 -24.36 -12.05 -7.39
N ARG A 316 -25.38 -12.90 -7.51
CA ARG A 316 -25.24 -14.34 -7.27
C ARG A 316 -26.22 -15.10 -8.17
N PRO A 317 -25.74 -15.87 -9.18
CA PRO A 317 -24.33 -16.06 -9.56
C PRO A 317 -23.70 -14.78 -10.16
N ALA A 318 -22.39 -14.81 -10.42
CA ALA A 318 -21.69 -13.74 -11.16
C ALA A 318 -22.38 -13.40 -12.49
N THR A 319 -22.55 -12.11 -12.76
CA THR A 319 -23.00 -11.55 -14.04
C THR A 319 -21.91 -10.74 -14.76
N VAL A 320 -20.88 -10.30 -14.05
CA VAL A 320 -19.74 -9.54 -14.56
C VAL A 320 -18.47 -10.31 -14.27
N VAL A 321 -17.61 -10.43 -15.28
CA VAL A 321 -16.27 -11.01 -15.14
C VAL A 321 -15.25 -10.05 -15.75
N ALA A 322 -14.35 -9.56 -14.91
CA ALA A 322 -13.20 -8.74 -15.27
C ALA A 322 -11.95 -9.61 -15.36
N ARG A 323 -11.12 -9.35 -16.37
CA ARG A 323 -9.92 -10.12 -16.66
C ARG A 323 -8.78 -9.20 -17.03
N TRP A 324 -7.66 -9.36 -16.35
CA TRP A 324 -6.38 -8.75 -16.68
C TRP A 324 -5.44 -9.80 -17.25
N VAL A 325 -4.68 -9.44 -18.28
CA VAL A 325 -3.70 -10.32 -18.92
C VAL A 325 -2.37 -9.60 -19.03
N GLY A 326 -1.31 -10.21 -18.49
CA GLY A 326 0.06 -9.74 -18.61
C GLY A 326 1.04 -10.86 -18.90
N THR A 327 2.32 -10.50 -18.89
CA THR A 327 3.43 -11.45 -19.07
C THR A 327 4.36 -11.34 -17.88
N ALA A 328 4.69 -12.47 -17.27
CA ALA A 328 5.57 -12.54 -16.12
C ALA A 328 6.98 -11.98 -16.48
N PRO A 329 7.44 -10.93 -15.78
CA PRO A 329 8.66 -10.24 -16.16
C PRO A 329 9.93 -10.98 -15.70
N ALA A 330 9.82 -11.89 -14.74
CA ALA A 330 10.91 -12.71 -14.24
C ALA A 330 10.38 -14.03 -13.67
N THR A 331 11.28 -14.99 -13.47
CA THR A 331 10.98 -16.24 -12.77
C THR A 331 11.17 -16.05 -11.26
N GLY A 332 10.25 -16.56 -10.45
CA GLY A 332 10.37 -16.55 -8.99
C GLY A 332 9.04 -16.51 -8.26
N VAL A 333 9.12 -16.23 -6.97
CA VAL A 333 7.99 -15.96 -6.07
C VAL A 333 7.69 -14.48 -6.11
N PHE A 334 6.42 -14.13 -6.24
CA PHE A 334 5.93 -12.76 -6.24
C PHE A 334 4.91 -12.58 -5.12
N ASP A 335 5.06 -11.53 -4.32
CA ASP A 335 4.00 -11.05 -3.46
C ASP A 335 2.89 -10.47 -4.35
N PHE A 336 1.65 -10.87 -4.10
CA PHE A 336 0.46 -10.50 -4.87
C PHE A 336 -0.43 -9.60 -4.03
N ALA A 337 -0.82 -8.46 -4.62
CA ALA A 337 -1.70 -7.49 -3.99
C ALA A 337 -2.72 -6.95 -5.00
N GLY A 338 -3.92 -6.66 -4.51
CA GLY A 338 -4.99 -6.00 -5.27
C GLY A 338 -5.20 -4.57 -4.79
N PHE A 339 -5.34 -3.62 -5.70
CA PHE A 339 -5.68 -2.26 -5.33
C PHE A 339 -7.13 -2.20 -4.83
N VAL A 340 -7.34 -1.49 -3.72
CA VAL A 340 -8.67 -1.19 -3.17
C VAL A 340 -9.04 0.21 -3.64
N PRO A 341 -9.97 0.35 -4.60
CA PRO A 341 -10.40 1.66 -5.06
C PRO A 341 -11.13 2.43 -3.95
N LEU A 342 -11.31 3.73 -4.16
CA LEU A 342 -12.21 4.52 -3.32
C LEU A 342 -13.69 4.11 -3.50
N ASP A 343 -14.56 4.76 -2.73
CA ASP A 343 -16.01 4.61 -2.84
C ASP A 343 -16.48 4.68 -4.32
N PRO A 344 -17.34 3.75 -4.78
CA PRO A 344 -18.19 2.85 -4.00
C PRO A 344 -17.62 1.46 -3.71
N ALA A 345 -16.37 1.15 -4.07
CA ALA A 345 -15.77 -0.17 -3.81
C ALA A 345 -15.73 -0.45 -2.30
N SER A 346 -16.51 -1.44 -1.86
CA SER A 346 -16.77 -1.65 -0.42
C SER A 346 -17.07 -3.11 -0.05
N ASN A 347 -16.97 -4.03 -1.01
CA ASN A 347 -17.25 -5.44 -0.82
C ASN A 347 -16.05 -6.13 -0.13
N GLU A 348 -16.30 -6.83 0.97
CA GLU A 348 -15.24 -7.46 1.78
C GLU A 348 -14.84 -8.85 1.23
N GLY A 349 -15.62 -9.41 0.29
CA GLY A 349 -15.53 -10.79 -0.16
C GLY A 349 -15.12 -10.97 -1.62
N VAL A 350 -14.40 -10.03 -2.22
CA VAL A 350 -14.10 -10.06 -3.66
C VAL A 350 -13.14 -11.22 -3.98
N VAL A 351 -13.63 -12.22 -4.71
CA VAL A 351 -12.81 -13.37 -5.10
C VAL A 351 -11.90 -13.00 -6.26
N VAL A 352 -10.60 -13.15 -6.05
CA VAL A 352 -9.55 -12.90 -7.05
C VAL A 352 -8.89 -14.23 -7.40
N THR A 353 -8.95 -14.63 -8.68
CA THR A 353 -8.25 -15.81 -9.17
C THR A 353 -7.04 -15.41 -10.01
N VAL A 354 -5.86 -15.91 -9.66
CA VAL A 354 -4.63 -15.73 -10.43
C VAL A 354 -4.25 -17.05 -11.09
N GLY A 355 -4.16 -17.04 -12.42
CA GLY A 355 -3.61 -18.12 -13.22
C GLY A 355 -2.20 -17.79 -13.71
N ALA A 356 -1.23 -18.58 -13.27
CA ALA A 356 0.13 -18.60 -13.81
C ALA A 356 0.69 -20.02 -13.65
N ARG A 357 0.85 -20.77 -14.75
CA ARG A 357 1.33 -22.18 -14.76
C ARG A 357 0.58 -23.15 -13.83
N GLY A 358 -0.59 -23.61 -14.27
CA GLY A 358 -1.13 -24.93 -13.87
C GLY A 358 -1.78 -25.03 -12.50
N GLU A 359 -1.63 -24.04 -11.62
CA GLU A 359 -2.39 -23.95 -10.38
C GLU A 359 -3.01 -22.55 -10.28
N ALA A 360 -4.34 -22.48 -10.33
CA ALA A 360 -5.05 -21.24 -10.09
C ALA A 360 -5.04 -20.96 -8.59
N ALA A 361 -4.35 -19.90 -8.17
CA ALA A 361 -4.42 -19.42 -6.80
C ALA A 361 -5.68 -18.55 -6.65
N ARG A 362 -6.41 -18.75 -5.54
CA ARG A 362 -7.59 -17.95 -5.20
C ARG A 362 -7.33 -17.16 -3.93
N PHE A 363 -7.72 -15.90 -3.96
CA PHE A 363 -7.58 -14.96 -2.86
C PHE A 363 -8.90 -14.23 -2.64
N VAL A 364 -9.06 -13.63 -1.46
CA VAL A 364 -10.18 -12.76 -1.12
C VAL A 364 -9.61 -11.37 -0.89
N LEU A 365 -10.06 -10.40 -1.70
CA LEU A 365 -9.73 -9.00 -1.56
C LEU A 365 -10.81 -8.30 -0.73
N ASP A 366 -10.42 -7.83 0.44
CA ASP A 366 -11.27 -7.00 1.30
C ASP A 366 -11.23 -5.54 0.81
N GLN A 367 -12.31 -5.08 0.18
CA GLN A 367 -12.48 -3.68 -0.22
C GLN A 367 -13.28 -2.85 0.81
N GLY A 368 -13.67 -3.44 1.95
CA GLY A 368 -14.30 -2.71 3.06
C GLY A 368 -13.32 -1.88 3.89
N VAL A 369 -12.01 -1.95 3.56
CA VAL A 369 -10.96 -1.13 4.16
C VAL A 369 -10.89 0.27 3.53
N SER A 370 -10.04 1.15 4.07
CA SER A 370 -9.80 2.46 3.45
C SER A 370 -9.14 2.27 2.08
N GLY A 371 -9.78 2.78 1.03
CA GLY A 371 -9.28 2.69 -0.35
C GLY A 371 -8.04 3.56 -0.63
N GLY A 372 -7.50 3.43 -1.84
CA GLY A 372 -6.28 4.09 -2.27
C GLY A 372 -5.00 3.32 -1.94
N VAL A 373 -5.10 2.04 -1.57
CA VAL A 373 -3.98 1.18 -1.19
C VAL A 373 -3.99 -0.13 -1.97
N PHE A 374 -2.83 -0.76 -2.11
CA PHE A 374 -2.76 -2.17 -2.46
C PHE A 374 -2.92 -3.01 -1.20
N ALA A 375 -3.99 -3.79 -1.14
CA ALA A 375 -4.20 -4.77 -0.09
C ALA A 375 -3.46 -6.07 -0.42
N PRO A 376 -2.69 -6.62 0.53
CA PRO A 376 -1.98 -7.88 0.36
C PRO A 376 -2.95 -9.05 0.19
N LEU A 377 -2.65 -9.95 -0.74
CA LEU A 377 -3.46 -11.16 -0.97
C LEU A 377 -2.67 -12.43 -0.65
N GLY A 378 -1.38 -12.46 -0.96
CA GLY A 378 -0.52 -13.61 -0.66
C GLY A 378 0.69 -13.67 -1.59
N THR A 379 1.12 -14.88 -1.95
CA THR A 379 2.21 -15.10 -2.89
C THR A 379 1.78 -15.99 -4.04
N VAL A 380 2.36 -15.74 -5.21
CA VAL A 380 2.20 -16.57 -6.40
C VAL A 380 3.56 -16.87 -7.00
N LYS A 381 3.65 -17.96 -7.75
CA LYS A 381 4.88 -18.34 -8.46
C LYS A 381 4.73 -18.06 -9.95
N LEU A 382 5.67 -17.29 -10.50
CA LEU A 382 5.69 -16.96 -11.92
C LEU A 382 6.94 -17.51 -12.60
N GLN A 383 6.82 -17.78 -13.90
CA GLN A 383 7.94 -18.06 -14.78
C GLN A 383 8.06 -16.95 -15.81
N GLU A 384 9.28 -16.44 -16.01
CA GLU A 384 9.60 -15.44 -17.01
C GLU A 384 9.00 -15.78 -18.38
N GLY A 385 8.31 -14.82 -18.99
CA GLY A 385 7.67 -14.96 -20.29
C GLY A 385 6.34 -15.72 -20.28
N ALA A 386 5.95 -16.34 -19.16
CA ALA A 386 4.64 -16.97 -19.04
C ALA A 386 3.52 -15.93 -19.00
N ARG A 387 2.36 -16.27 -19.56
CA ARG A 387 1.16 -15.46 -19.46
C ARG A 387 0.63 -15.52 -18.03
N VAL A 388 0.24 -14.35 -17.50
CA VAL A 388 -0.40 -14.19 -16.20
C VAL A 388 -1.81 -13.68 -16.42
N VAL A 389 -2.79 -14.33 -15.81
CA VAL A 389 -4.19 -13.94 -15.91
C VAL A 389 -4.74 -13.71 -14.51
N VAL A 390 -5.31 -12.54 -14.26
CA VAL A 390 -6.08 -12.25 -13.05
C VAL A 390 -7.54 -12.14 -13.43
N ILE A 391 -8.42 -12.82 -12.71
CA ILE A 391 -9.87 -12.82 -12.92
C ILE A 391 -10.54 -12.38 -11.62
N VAL A 392 -11.45 -11.43 -11.77
CA VAL A 392 -12.39 -11.02 -10.72
C VAL A 392 -13.78 -11.16 -11.29
N ASP A 393 -14.65 -11.86 -10.59
CA ASP A 393 -16.07 -11.88 -10.89
C ASP A 393 -16.85 -11.15 -9.79
N ASN A 394 -18.08 -10.74 -10.11
CA ASN A 394 -18.94 -10.07 -9.16
C ASN A 394 -19.81 -11.03 -8.33
N ASP A 395 -19.48 -12.33 -8.25
CA ASP A 395 -20.18 -13.25 -7.35
C ASP A 395 -19.92 -12.82 -5.90
N ALA A 396 -20.98 -12.63 -5.14
CA ALA A 396 -20.90 -12.20 -3.76
C ALA A 396 -21.83 -13.04 -2.89
N ASP A 397 -21.40 -13.25 -1.65
CA ASP A 397 -22.24 -13.86 -0.64
C ASP A 397 -23.42 -12.94 -0.27
N ASP A 398 -24.50 -13.53 0.28
CA ASP A 398 -25.76 -12.83 0.54
C ASP A 398 -25.61 -11.57 1.41
N GLN A 399 -24.61 -11.53 2.29
CA GLN A 399 -24.31 -10.39 3.16
C GLN A 399 -23.66 -9.22 2.39
N GLU A 400 -22.97 -9.52 1.30
CA GLU A 400 -22.20 -8.58 0.48
C GLU A 400 -22.97 -8.11 -0.77
N LEU A 401 -24.18 -8.62 -1.01
CA LEU A 401 -25.04 -8.24 -2.15
C LEU A 401 -25.50 -6.77 -2.17
N SER A 402 -25.17 -5.99 -1.14
CA SER A 402 -25.44 -4.54 -1.10
C SER A 402 -24.21 -3.67 -1.36
N ARG A 403 -23.03 -4.28 -1.50
CA ARG A 403 -21.73 -3.60 -1.54
C ARG A 403 -21.07 -3.77 -2.91
N ALA A 404 -20.74 -2.65 -3.54
CA ALA A 404 -20.17 -2.65 -4.88
C ALA A 404 -18.75 -3.23 -4.89
N ILE A 405 -18.42 -3.92 -5.98
CA ILE A 405 -17.11 -4.50 -6.24
C ILE A 405 -16.35 -3.55 -7.14
N GLY A 406 -15.18 -3.10 -6.69
CA GLY A 406 -14.22 -2.31 -7.46
C GLY A 406 -13.30 -3.19 -8.31
N LEU A 407 -12.98 -2.72 -9.51
CA LEU A 407 -12.16 -3.38 -10.52
C LEU A 407 -11.14 -2.33 -11.00
N ASP A 408 -9.87 -2.59 -10.77
CA ASP A 408 -8.81 -1.60 -10.99
C ASP A 408 -7.47 -2.28 -11.28
N ALA A 409 -6.57 -2.36 -10.30
CA ALA A 409 -5.21 -2.79 -10.51
C ALA A 409 -4.77 -3.94 -9.60
N PHE A 410 -3.79 -4.69 -10.10
CA PHE A 410 -3.07 -5.73 -9.38
C PHE A 410 -1.57 -5.53 -9.51
N ARG A 411 -0.85 -5.84 -8.44
CA ARG A 411 0.60 -5.78 -8.39
C ARG A 411 1.17 -7.13 -7.99
N LEU A 412 2.17 -7.55 -8.73
CA LEU A 412 3.01 -8.70 -8.41
C LEU A 412 4.45 -8.19 -8.25
N THR A 413 4.99 -8.29 -7.04
CA THR A 413 6.35 -7.82 -6.70
C THR A 413 7.26 -9.02 -6.43
N TRP A 414 8.33 -9.17 -7.22
CA TRP A 414 9.28 -10.27 -7.10
C TRP A 414 9.96 -10.25 -5.74
N ARG A 415 9.87 -11.37 -5.03
CA ARG A 415 10.39 -11.56 -3.68
C ARG A 415 11.68 -12.37 -3.65
N GLY A 416 11.89 -13.23 -4.64
CA GLY A 416 13.00 -14.16 -4.66
C GLY A 416 12.73 -15.40 -5.50
N ASP A 417 13.69 -16.31 -5.52
CA ASP A 417 13.57 -17.55 -6.29
C ASP A 417 12.70 -18.62 -5.62
N GLY A 418 12.42 -18.49 -4.32
CA GLY A 418 11.93 -19.57 -3.45
C GLY A 418 13.09 -20.25 -2.70
N ALA A 419 12.79 -21.03 -1.67
CA ALA A 419 13.78 -21.51 -0.69
C ALA A 419 14.28 -22.95 -0.95
N VAL A 420 13.53 -23.76 -1.71
CA VAL A 420 13.74 -25.20 -1.82
C VAL A 420 14.16 -25.58 -3.23
N ALA A 421 15.41 -26.03 -3.41
CA ALA A 421 15.88 -26.49 -4.72
C ALA A 421 15.09 -27.71 -5.24
N ALA A 422 15.15 -27.93 -6.56
CA ALA A 422 14.58 -29.12 -7.18
C ALA A 422 15.08 -30.41 -6.48
N GLY A 423 14.16 -31.35 -6.26
CA GLY A 423 14.36 -32.58 -5.49
C GLY A 423 14.15 -32.43 -3.97
N GLY A 424 14.00 -31.21 -3.46
CA GLY A 424 13.67 -30.95 -2.06
C GLY A 424 12.18 -31.12 -1.74
N ALA A 425 11.84 -31.32 -0.47
CA ALA A 425 10.46 -31.44 -0.02
C ALA A 425 9.74 -30.09 -0.02
N CYS A 426 8.47 -30.07 -0.42
CA CYS A 426 7.64 -28.86 -0.46
C CYS A 426 6.19 -29.18 -0.07
N THR A 427 5.45 -28.14 0.30
CA THR A 427 3.98 -28.21 0.43
C THR A 427 3.29 -27.44 -0.69
N THR A 428 3.87 -26.32 -1.11
CA THR A 428 3.32 -25.42 -2.12
C THR A 428 4.39 -25.02 -3.13
N SER A 429 3.97 -24.65 -4.35
CA SER A 429 4.89 -24.28 -5.42
C SER A 429 5.75 -23.06 -5.10
N VAL A 430 5.30 -22.17 -4.21
CA VAL A 430 6.06 -20.98 -3.77
C VAL A 430 7.30 -21.34 -2.94
N GLU A 431 7.36 -22.53 -2.34
CA GLU A 431 8.55 -22.98 -1.61
C GLU A 431 9.70 -23.32 -2.54
N CYS A 432 9.40 -23.76 -3.77
CA CYS A 432 10.38 -24.26 -4.71
C CYS A 432 11.23 -23.13 -5.31
N ALA A 433 12.51 -23.40 -5.57
CA ALA A 433 13.46 -22.45 -6.14
C ALA A 433 13.34 -22.37 -7.67
N GLY A 434 13.60 -21.19 -8.25
CA GLY A 434 13.62 -20.98 -9.70
C GLY A 434 12.29 -21.37 -10.34
N ALA A 435 12.33 -22.14 -11.43
CA ALA A 435 11.15 -22.59 -12.17
C ALA A 435 10.51 -23.90 -11.65
N ALA A 436 10.99 -24.46 -10.54
CA ALA A 436 10.45 -25.71 -10.00
C ALA A 436 9.05 -25.51 -9.41
N VAL A 437 8.16 -26.50 -9.49
CA VAL A 437 6.83 -26.45 -8.86
C VAL A 437 6.65 -27.62 -7.91
N CYS A 438 5.75 -27.50 -6.94
CA CYS A 438 5.57 -28.54 -5.95
C CYS A 438 4.65 -29.63 -6.49
N ASP A 439 5.19 -30.83 -6.66
CA ASP A 439 4.46 -32.00 -7.17
C ASP A 439 4.68 -33.20 -6.27
N GLY A 440 3.60 -33.80 -5.79
CA GLY A 440 3.66 -34.93 -4.86
C GLY A 440 4.48 -34.65 -3.59
N GLY A 441 4.60 -33.38 -3.19
CA GLY A 441 5.40 -32.94 -2.04
C GLY A 441 6.90 -32.78 -2.32
N VAL A 442 7.31 -32.75 -3.60
CA VAL A 442 8.70 -32.57 -4.03
C VAL A 442 8.79 -31.46 -5.08
N CYS A 443 9.79 -30.60 -4.97
CA CYS A 443 10.06 -29.59 -5.98
C CYS A 443 10.57 -30.26 -7.26
N ALA A 444 9.74 -30.33 -8.30
CA ALA A 444 10.09 -30.90 -9.59
C ALA A 444 10.29 -29.80 -10.63
N ALA A 445 11.04 -30.09 -11.71
CA ALA A 445 11.14 -29.14 -12.82
C ALA A 445 9.74 -28.87 -13.37
N GLY A 446 9.33 -27.60 -13.47
CA GLY A 446 7.93 -27.24 -13.78
C GLY A 446 7.40 -27.71 -15.14
N CYS A 447 8.22 -28.35 -15.99
CA CYS A 447 7.77 -29.00 -17.22
C CYS A 447 7.58 -30.52 -17.09
N GLU A 448 7.92 -31.13 -15.95
CA GLU A 448 7.70 -32.56 -15.68
C GLU A 448 6.39 -32.84 -14.90
N VAL A 449 5.78 -31.78 -14.35
CA VAL A 449 4.56 -31.90 -13.57
C VAL A 449 3.39 -32.15 -14.52
N ALA A 450 2.92 -33.40 -14.45
CA ALA A 450 1.91 -34.08 -15.26
C ALA A 450 2.34 -34.66 -16.64
N GLY A 451 3.39 -35.47 -16.68
CA GLY A 451 3.36 -36.71 -17.49
C GLY A 451 3.18 -36.59 -19.01
N CYS A 452 3.63 -35.51 -19.65
CA CYS A 452 3.59 -35.40 -21.11
C CYS A 452 4.55 -36.43 -21.74
N ALA A 453 4.02 -37.57 -22.17
CA ALA A 453 4.75 -38.57 -22.94
C ALA A 453 4.67 -38.24 -24.45
N GLY A 454 5.79 -38.33 -25.17
CA GLY A 454 5.84 -38.12 -26.61
C GLY A 454 5.97 -36.65 -27.02
N ALA A 455 5.31 -36.25 -28.12
CA ALA A 455 5.47 -34.92 -28.72
C ALA A 455 4.65 -33.80 -28.05
N ALA A 456 3.80 -34.09 -27.05
CA ALA A 456 2.87 -33.12 -26.46
C ALA A 456 3.58 -31.87 -25.87
N VAL A 457 2.97 -30.70 -26.06
CA VAL A 457 3.48 -29.42 -25.54
C VAL A 457 2.68 -29.05 -24.28
N CYS A 458 3.37 -28.69 -23.21
CA CYS A 458 2.75 -28.20 -21.99
C CYS A 458 2.03 -26.87 -22.28
N ASP A 459 0.71 -26.83 -22.08
CA ASP A 459 -0.06 -25.60 -22.14
C ASP A 459 0.28 -24.77 -20.89
N VAL A 460 0.96 -23.64 -21.11
CA VAL A 460 1.46 -22.78 -20.03
C VAL A 460 0.34 -22.03 -19.31
N ASP A 461 -0.85 -21.94 -19.90
CA ASP A 461 -2.01 -21.25 -19.33
C ASP A 461 -2.80 -22.18 -18.38
N THR A 462 -2.82 -23.50 -18.66
CA THR A 462 -3.63 -24.49 -17.92
C THR A 462 -2.82 -25.52 -17.14
N GLY A 463 -1.52 -25.68 -17.42
CA GLY A 463 -0.70 -26.75 -16.86
C GLY A 463 -1.03 -28.15 -17.39
N VAL A 464 -1.80 -28.25 -18.48
CA VAL A 464 -2.25 -29.51 -19.09
C VAL A 464 -1.46 -29.78 -20.38
N CYS A 465 -1.13 -31.04 -20.68
CA CYS A 465 -0.48 -31.40 -21.95
C CYS A 465 -1.47 -31.25 -23.13
N ALA A 466 -1.13 -30.42 -24.13
CA ALA A 466 -1.85 -30.35 -25.39
C ALA A 466 -1.19 -31.27 -26.44
N PRO A 467 -1.96 -32.06 -27.22
CA PRO A 467 -1.40 -32.85 -28.31
C PRO A 467 -0.87 -31.92 -29.42
N VAL A 468 0.27 -32.27 -30.03
CA VAL A 468 0.75 -31.60 -31.25
C VAL A 468 -0.25 -31.90 -32.35
N THR A 469 -1.05 -30.92 -32.74
CA THR A 469 -1.72 -30.95 -34.03
C THR A 469 -0.62 -30.81 -35.07
N GLY A 470 -0.15 -31.95 -35.59
CA GLY A 470 0.73 -31.95 -36.75
C GLY A 470 0.03 -31.19 -37.87
N GLU A 471 0.67 -30.14 -38.36
CA GLU A 471 0.40 -29.60 -39.69
C GLU A 471 0.73 -30.71 -40.69
N GLY A 472 -0.26 -31.58 -40.93
CA GLY A 472 -0.24 -32.50 -42.03
C GLY A 472 -0.59 -31.73 -43.28
N GLU A 473 0.43 -31.39 -44.07
CA GLU A 473 0.27 -31.17 -45.50
C GLU A 473 -0.41 -32.42 -46.08
N GLY A 474 -1.71 -32.32 -46.31
CA GLY A 474 -2.54 -33.37 -46.90
C GLY A 474 -3.24 -32.81 -48.12
N GLU A 475 -2.56 -32.84 -49.26
CA GLU A 475 -3.21 -32.84 -50.57
C GLU A 475 -4.13 -34.07 -50.66
N GLY A 476 -5.38 -33.86 -51.07
CA GLY A 476 -6.33 -34.97 -51.23
C GLY A 476 -7.73 -34.50 -51.61
N GLU A 477 -7.93 -34.34 -52.92
CA GLU A 477 -9.22 -34.15 -53.57
C GLU A 477 -10.21 -35.29 -53.23
N GLY A 478 -11.51 -34.97 -53.14
CA GLY A 478 -12.56 -35.97 -52.99
C GLY A 478 -13.96 -35.38 -52.85
N GLU A 479 -14.62 -35.26 -54.00
CA GLU A 479 -16.02 -34.86 -54.17
C GLU A 479 -17.01 -35.77 -53.40
N GLY A 480 -18.14 -35.20 -52.96
CA GLY A 480 -19.23 -35.96 -52.35
C GLY A 480 -20.42 -35.09 -52.00
N GLU A 481 -21.29 -34.87 -52.99
CA GLU A 481 -22.62 -34.27 -52.85
C GLU A 481 -23.52 -35.10 -51.90
N GLY A 482 -24.36 -34.41 -51.12
CA GLY A 482 -25.32 -35.03 -50.23
C GLY A 482 -26.32 -34.03 -49.69
N GLU A 483 -27.30 -33.68 -50.52
CA GLU A 483 -28.51 -32.94 -50.16
C GLU A 483 -29.33 -33.72 -49.11
N GLY A 484 -29.89 -33.00 -48.14
CA GLY A 484 -30.74 -33.56 -47.10
C GLY A 484 -31.59 -32.47 -46.47
N GLU A 485 -32.63 -32.05 -47.20
CA GLU A 485 -33.72 -31.22 -46.71
C GLU A 485 -34.53 -31.96 -45.64
N GLY A 486 -34.97 -31.24 -44.61
CA GLY A 486 -35.80 -31.77 -43.53
C GLY A 486 -36.50 -30.65 -42.79
N GLU A 487 -37.51 -30.06 -43.43
CA GLU A 487 -38.50 -29.17 -42.83
C GLU A 487 -39.37 -29.95 -41.83
N GLY A 488 -39.69 -29.30 -40.70
CA GLY A 488 -40.53 -29.86 -39.65
C GLY A 488 -41.16 -28.76 -38.81
N GLU A 489 -42.08 -28.03 -39.43
CA GLU A 489 -42.97 -27.05 -38.81
C GLU A 489 -44.12 -27.76 -38.08
N GLY A 490 -44.44 -27.34 -36.85
CA GLY A 490 -45.47 -27.95 -36.02
C GLY A 490 -45.99 -26.98 -34.97
N ASP A 491 -47.01 -26.24 -35.37
CA ASP A 491 -47.63 -25.14 -34.63
C ASP A 491 -48.83 -25.60 -33.77
N ALA A 492 -49.25 -24.73 -32.84
CA ALA A 492 -50.57 -24.62 -32.16
C ALA A 492 -50.93 -25.48 -30.90
N ALA A 493 -50.73 -24.84 -29.72
CA ALA A 493 -51.75 -24.32 -28.77
C ALA A 493 -52.85 -25.26 -28.14
N PRO A 494 -53.77 -24.76 -27.29
CA PRO A 494 -53.62 -24.63 -25.82
C PRO A 494 -54.73 -25.37 -25.03
N ARG A 495 -54.60 -25.54 -23.71
CA ARG A 495 -55.78 -25.77 -22.83
C ARG A 495 -55.68 -25.10 -21.45
N VAL A 496 -56.79 -24.43 -21.15
CA VAL A 496 -57.21 -23.68 -19.96
C VAL A 496 -57.92 -24.61 -18.96
N PHE A 497 -58.11 -24.09 -17.74
CA PHE A 497 -59.01 -24.47 -16.61
C PHE A 497 -58.29 -25.14 -15.42
N ALA A 498 -58.50 -24.77 -14.15
CA ALA A 498 -59.50 -23.89 -13.54
C ALA A 498 -59.02 -23.35 -12.17
N ARG A 499 -59.69 -22.28 -11.75
CA ARG A 499 -59.73 -21.64 -10.43
C ARG A 499 -60.19 -22.57 -9.29
N SER A 500 -59.77 -22.23 -8.07
CA SER A 500 -60.67 -21.85 -6.95
C SER A 500 -59.85 -21.09 -5.88
N VAL A 501 -60.10 -19.79 -5.60
CA VAL A 501 -61.00 -19.22 -4.55
C VAL A 501 -60.90 -20.00 -3.22
N ASP A 502 -60.48 -19.41 -2.09
CA ASP A 502 -61.23 -18.49 -1.22
C ASP A 502 -60.29 -18.00 -0.10
N GLU A 503 -60.35 -16.71 0.27
CA GLU A 503 -60.80 -16.18 1.59
C GLU A 503 -59.87 -16.53 2.78
N GLY A 504 -59.45 -15.64 3.66
CA GLY A 504 -59.82 -14.26 3.93
C GLY A 504 -59.31 -13.87 5.31
N CYS A 505 -58.98 -12.58 5.45
CA CYS A 505 -59.11 -11.75 6.65
C CYS A 505 -58.42 -12.09 7.98
N SER A 506 -57.66 -11.07 8.42
CA SER A 506 -57.80 -10.35 9.70
C SER A 506 -56.74 -10.58 10.79
N GLY A 507 -56.30 -9.46 11.38
CA GLY A 507 -55.66 -9.44 12.69
C GLY A 507 -54.60 -8.36 12.88
N ALA A 508 -55.02 -7.11 13.08
CA ALA A 508 -54.20 -6.05 13.66
C ALA A 508 -53.85 -6.35 15.13
N GLY A 509 -52.72 -5.84 15.64
CA GLY A 509 -52.38 -5.92 17.05
C GLY A 509 -51.09 -5.17 17.40
N ASP A 510 -51.22 -4.32 18.40
CA ASP A 510 -50.46 -3.10 18.72
C ASP A 510 -49.15 -3.31 19.53
N ALA A 511 -48.45 -2.19 19.71
CA ALA A 511 -47.20 -1.97 20.44
C ALA A 511 -47.19 -2.32 21.95
N GLY A 512 -45.99 -2.35 22.56
CA GLY A 512 -45.84 -2.24 24.02
C GLY A 512 -44.44 -2.53 24.58
N GLU A 513 -43.85 -1.51 25.21
CA GLU A 513 -42.55 -1.46 25.89
C GLU A 513 -42.39 -2.40 27.10
N GLY A 514 -41.11 -2.64 27.49
CA GLY A 514 -40.72 -2.66 28.90
C GLY A 514 -39.86 -3.84 29.36
N ALA A 515 -38.57 -3.61 29.62
CA ALA A 515 -37.82 -4.40 30.60
C ALA A 515 -36.76 -3.54 31.29
N ALA A 516 -36.93 -3.42 32.61
CA ALA A 516 -36.05 -2.74 33.55
C ALA A 516 -34.79 -3.56 33.86
N LEU A 517 -33.67 -2.89 34.13
CA LEU A 517 -32.60 -3.47 34.96
C LEU A 517 -32.09 -2.45 35.99
N VAL A 518 -32.15 -2.89 37.24
CA VAL A 518 -31.68 -2.27 38.47
C VAL A 518 -30.20 -2.63 38.66
N VAL A 519 -29.31 -1.66 38.89
CA VAL A 519 -28.21 -1.78 39.87
C VAL A 519 -27.90 -0.40 40.48
N ALA A 520 -27.88 -0.38 41.80
CA ALA A 520 -27.63 0.78 42.65
C ALA A 520 -26.13 1.04 42.88
N ALA A 521 -25.78 2.32 42.83
CA ALA A 521 -24.91 3.12 43.73
C ALA A 521 -23.66 2.51 44.40
N ALA A 522 -22.52 3.19 44.22
CA ALA A 522 -21.79 3.81 45.32
C ALA A 522 -20.86 4.93 44.82
N ALA A 523 -21.04 6.13 45.38
CA ALA A 523 -20.31 7.35 45.07
C ALA A 523 -19.32 7.73 46.19
N LEU A 524 -18.12 8.16 45.82
CA LEU A 524 -17.23 9.06 46.56
C LEU A 524 -16.75 10.10 45.52
N GLY A 525 -16.77 11.41 45.67
CA GLY A 525 -17.04 12.31 46.79
C GLY A 525 -16.33 13.61 46.42
N CYS A 526 -17.01 14.55 45.75
CA CYS A 526 -16.41 15.81 45.31
C CYS A 526 -16.88 16.99 46.19
N ARG A 527 -15.95 17.58 46.94
CA ARG A 527 -16.17 18.74 47.82
C ARG A 527 -16.38 20.02 46.99
N ARG A 528 -17.46 20.75 47.28
CA ARG A 528 -17.63 22.19 46.99
C ARG A 528 -17.31 23.01 48.24
N ARG A 529 -16.52 24.08 48.08
CA ARG A 529 -16.63 25.35 48.84
C ARG A 529 -16.27 26.47 47.85
N GLN A 530 -17.26 27.18 47.31
CA GLN A 530 -17.95 28.38 47.82
C GLN A 530 -17.21 29.69 47.54
N ARG A 531 -17.93 30.50 46.75
CA ARG A 531 -17.76 31.89 46.33
C ARG A 531 -17.16 32.84 47.40
N ARG A 532 -16.26 33.70 46.95
CA ARG A 532 -16.56 35.14 46.76
C ARG A 532 -15.94 35.62 45.46
#